data_AF-A0A3A8EUN0-F1
#
_entry.id   AF-A0A3A8EUN0-F1
#
_cell.length_a   1.000
_cell.length_b   1.000
_cell.length_c   1.000
_cell.angle_alpha   90.00
_cell.angle_beta   90.00
_cell.angle_gamma   90.00
#
_symmetry.space_group_name_H-M   'P 1'
#
loop_
_entity.id
_entity.type
_entity.pdbx_description
1 polymer ?
#
loop_
_entity_poly.entity_id
_entity_poly.type
_entity_poly.pdbx_seq_one_letter_code
_entity_poly.pdbx_strand_id
1 'polypeptide(L)'
;MKLKLDENGHVVVQDGKPVYVHDDGKEVAFDAPQTVATITRLNGEAKSHREAKEKLEEQTKAFEGLDPVKVKEALNTVQNLDAKKLVDAGEVDKVKAEITDALKKTYEPQIQQLTTERDAVQQQLHSELIGGGFARSKFIQDNIAVPVDMIQATFGKNFKIEEGKVVAVGADGQKIYSRARPGEVADFDEALETLVGGYQHKDSILKGGQGSGGGFQGSGQGGGAKTMSRQQFDALDPVGRSQFAREGGQIQ
;
A
#
# COMPACT_ATOMS: atom_id res chain seq x y z
N MET A 1 -13.19 11.89 -18.12
CA MET A 1 -12.05 12.09 -19.05
C MET A 1 -12.54 12.66 -20.38
N LYS A 2 -11.90 13.72 -20.88
CA LYS A 2 -12.14 14.32 -22.20
C LYS A 2 -10.83 14.55 -22.93
N LEU A 3 -10.83 14.38 -24.25
CA LEU A 3 -9.65 14.67 -25.07
C LEU A 3 -9.33 16.16 -24.98
N LYS A 4 -8.07 16.50 -24.72
CA LYS A 4 -7.63 17.90 -24.69
C LYS A 4 -7.49 18.40 -26.12
N LEU A 5 -8.17 19.51 -26.43
CA LEU A 5 -8.08 20.20 -27.70
C LEU A 5 -7.39 21.57 -27.50
N ASP A 6 -6.67 22.01 -28.52
CA ASP A 6 -6.12 23.37 -28.59
C ASP A 6 -7.21 24.39 -29.01
N GLU A 7 -6.84 25.67 -29.07
CA GLU A 7 -7.74 26.78 -29.44
C GLU A 7 -8.33 26.64 -30.85
N ASN A 8 -7.72 25.82 -31.71
CA ASN A 8 -8.14 25.56 -33.08
C ASN A 8 -8.93 24.24 -33.20
N GLY A 9 -9.16 23.53 -32.09
CA GLY A 9 -9.86 22.25 -32.07
C GLY A 9 -9.00 21.04 -32.44
N HIS A 10 -7.67 21.17 -32.54
CA HIS A 10 -6.77 20.05 -32.77
C HIS A 10 -6.41 19.34 -31.47
N VAL A 11 -6.07 18.05 -31.58
CA VAL A 11 -5.66 17.24 -30.42
C VAL A 11 -4.33 17.72 -29.87
N VAL A 12 -4.27 17.96 -28.56
CA VAL A 12 -3.01 18.24 -27.86
C VAL A 12 -2.26 16.93 -27.67
N VAL A 13 -1.00 16.92 -28.13
CA VAL A 13 -0.12 15.75 -28.08
C VAL A 13 1.09 16.08 -27.20
N GLN A 14 1.43 15.17 -26.29
CA GLN A 14 2.62 15.21 -25.46
C GLN A 14 3.41 13.92 -25.67
N ASP A 15 4.71 14.02 -25.99
CA ASP A 15 5.58 12.87 -26.27
C ASP A 15 5.01 11.88 -27.32
N GLY A 16 4.33 12.42 -28.33
CA GLY A 16 3.68 11.61 -29.38
C GLY A 16 2.38 10.94 -28.95
N LYS A 17 1.87 11.22 -27.75
CA LYS A 17 0.65 10.63 -27.17
C LYS A 17 -0.44 11.69 -26.97
N PRO A 18 -1.72 11.38 -27.25
CA PRO A 18 -2.82 12.31 -27.02
C PRO A 18 -3.02 12.59 -25.53
N VAL A 19 -3.25 13.86 -25.18
CA VAL A 19 -3.48 14.30 -23.79
C VAL A 19 -4.97 14.31 -23.48
N TYR A 20 -5.35 13.73 -22.33
CA TYR A 20 -6.70 13.72 -21.80
C TYR A 20 -6.79 14.52 -20.51
N VAL A 21 -7.87 15.28 -20.36
CA VAL A 21 -8.24 15.99 -19.14
C VAL A 21 -9.18 15.10 -18.32
N HIS A 22 -8.80 14.77 -17.10
CA HIS A 22 -9.63 14.07 -16.13
C HIS A 22 -10.67 15.01 -15.51
N ASP A 23 -11.67 14.44 -14.83
CA ASP A 23 -12.78 15.22 -14.26
C ASP A 23 -12.33 16.12 -13.08
N ASP A 24 -11.12 15.87 -12.55
CA ASP A 24 -10.40 16.68 -11.56
C ASP A 24 -9.52 17.78 -12.21
N GLY A 25 -9.55 17.93 -13.53
CA GLY A 25 -8.76 18.90 -14.29
C GLY A 25 -7.31 18.49 -14.56
N LYS A 26 -6.87 17.31 -14.10
CA LYS A 26 -5.51 16.83 -14.38
C LYS A 26 -5.35 16.35 -15.81
N GLU A 27 -4.22 16.68 -16.41
CA GLU A 27 -3.86 16.28 -17.78
C GLU A 27 -2.94 15.08 -17.78
N VAL A 28 -3.25 14.08 -18.59
CA VAL A 28 -2.48 12.83 -18.69
C VAL A 28 -2.29 12.46 -20.16
N ALA A 29 -1.04 12.19 -20.55
CA ALA A 29 -0.71 11.64 -21.86
C ALA A 29 -1.08 10.15 -21.93
N PHE A 30 -1.97 9.77 -22.84
CA PHE A 30 -2.48 8.40 -22.95
C PHE A 30 -1.65 7.53 -23.88
N ASP A 31 -1.03 6.48 -23.34
CA ASP A 31 -0.30 5.47 -24.12
C ASP A 31 -1.25 4.36 -24.60
N ALA A 32 -1.80 4.53 -25.80
CA ALA A 32 -2.69 3.53 -26.39
C ALA A 32 -2.00 2.18 -26.67
N PRO A 33 -0.78 2.13 -27.27
CA PRO A 33 -0.08 0.86 -27.49
C PRO A 33 0.18 0.07 -26.20
N GLN A 34 0.68 0.72 -25.15
CA GLN A 34 0.94 0.06 -23.87
C GLN A 34 -0.37 -0.42 -23.23
N THR A 35 -1.42 0.41 -23.26
CA THR A 35 -2.73 0.03 -22.71
C THR A 35 -3.29 -1.21 -23.38
N VAL A 36 -3.17 -1.31 -24.71
CA VAL A 36 -3.59 -2.52 -25.46
C VAL A 36 -2.78 -3.73 -25.04
N ALA A 37 -1.45 -3.60 -24.89
CA ALA A 37 -0.60 -4.71 -24.43
C ALA A 37 -0.99 -5.19 -23.01
N THR A 38 -1.30 -4.27 -22.10
CA THR A 38 -1.75 -4.62 -20.75
C THR A 38 -3.13 -5.30 -20.76
N ILE A 39 -4.07 -4.82 -21.58
CA ILE A 39 -5.37 -5.49 -21.76
C ILE A 39 -5.18 -6.93 -22.24
N THR A 40 -4.29 -7.16 -23.20
CA THR A 40 -3.97 -8.51 -23.68
C THR A 40 -3.40 -9.39 -22.57
N ARG A 41 -2.46 -8.87 -21.76
CA ARG A 41 -1.89 -9.61 -20.62
C ARG A 41 -2.96 -9.98 -19.58
N LEU A 42 -3.78 -9.01 -19.17
CA LEU A 42 -4.85 -9.22 -18.18
C LEU A 42 -5.90 -10.22 -18.66
N ASN A 43 -6.25 -10.18 -19.95
CA ASN A 43 -7.15 -11.18 -20.52
C ASN A 43 -6.53 -12.59 -20.50
N GLY A 44 -5.22 -12.70 -20.69
CA GLY A 44 -4.47 -13.95 -20.50
C GLY A 44 -4.49 -14.45 -19.05
N GLU A 45 -4.26 -13.56 -18.09
CA GLU A 45 -4.33 -13.88 -16.65
C GLU A 45 -5.74 -14.31 -16.25
N ALA A 46 -6.78 -13.55 -16.63
CA ALA A 46 -8.16 -13.90 -16.36
C ALA A 46 -8.57 -15.25 -16.96
N LYS A 47 -8.01 -15.59 -18.13
CA LYS A 47 -8.17 -16.92 -18.73
C LYS A 47 -7.49 -18.00 -17.88
N SER A 48 -6.24 -17.80 -17.45
CA SER A 48 -5.53 -18.76 -16.59
C SER A 48 -6.22 -18.98 -15.24
N HIS A 49 -6.77 -17.92 -14.62
CA HIS A 49 -7.54 -18.04 -13.38
C HIS A 49 -8.82 -18.84 -13.58
N ARG A 50 -9.49 -18.67 -14.73
CA ARG A 50 -10.68 -19.45 -15.08
C ARG A 50 -10.33 -20.92 -15.28
N GLU A 51 -9.28 -21.22 -16.03
CA GLU A 51 -8.81 -22.59 -16.26
C GLU A 51 -8.38 -23.26 -14.94
N ALA A 52 -7.66 -22.54 -14.06
CA ALA A 52 -7.28 -23.04 -12.75
C ALA A 52 -8.50 -23.28 -11.85
N LYS A 53 -9.48 -22.38 -11.88
CA LYS A 53 -10.74 -22.52 -11.14
C LYS A 53 -11.54 -23.72 -11.65
N GLU A 54 -11.71 -23.85 -12.96
CA GLU A 54 -12.42 -24.98 -13.58
C GLU A 54 -11.74 -26.31 -13.22
N LYS A 55 -10.40 -26.37 -13.27
CA LYS A 55 -9.65 -27.57 -12.87
C LYS A 55 -9.82 -27.89 -11.38
N LEU A 56 -9.78 -26.88 -10.50
CA LEU A 56 -10.00 -27.07 -9.06
C LEU A 56 -11.45 -27.46 -8.75
N GLU A 57 -12.43 -26.88 -9.44
CA GLU A 57 -13.84 -27.23 -9.32
C GLU A 57 -14.11 -28.65 -9.83
N GLU A 58 -13.46 -29.07 -10.93
CA GLU A 58 -13.55 -30.45 -11.44
C GLU A 58 -12.93 -31.46 -10.46
N GLN A 59 -11.76 -31.14 -9.90
CA GLN A 59 -11.14 -31.94 -8.85
C GLN A 59 -12.00 -32.00 -7.59
N THR A 60 -12.56 -30.87 -7.15
CA THR A 60 -13.39 -30.80 -5.94
C THR A 60 -14.74 -31.46 -6.16
N LYS A 61 -15.30 -31.44 -7.38
CA LYS A 61 -16.50 -32.19 -7.76
C LYS A 61 -16.36 -33.69 -7.56
N ALA A 62 -15.18 -34.25 -7.82
CA ALA A 62 -14.89 -35.66 -7.54
C ALA A 62 -14.97 -36.01 -6.04
N PHE A 63 -14.95 -34.99 -5.16
CA PHE A 63 -15.10 -35.12 -3.72
C PHE A 63 -16.40 -34.50 -3.18
N GLU A 64 -17.30 -34.04 -4.06
CA GLU A 64 -18.54 -33.37 -3.66
C GLU A 64 -19.47 -34.37 -2.96
N GLY A 65 -19.96 -34.02 -1.77
CA GLY A 65 -20.75 -34.92 -0.92
C GLY A 65 -19.93 -35.89 -0.07
N LEU A 66 -18.60 -35.91 -0.21
CA LEU A 66 -17.71 -36.63 0.69
C LEU A 66 -17.29 -35.73 1.86
N ASP A 67 -17.50 -36.24 3.07
CA ASP A 67 -17.00 -35.59 4.29
C ASP A 67 -15.49 -35.89 4.43
N PRO A 68 -14.60 -34.88 4.41
CA PRO A 68 -13.14 -35.08 4.46
C PRO A 68 -12.67 -35.86 5.69
N VAL A 69 -13.38 -35.73 6.81
CA VAL A 69 -13.09 -36.45 8.05
C VAL A 69 -13.47 -37.92 7.89
N LYS A 70 -14.67 -38.19 7.34
CA LYS A 70 -15.13 -39.56 7.07
C LYS A 70 -14.32 -40.26 5.97
N VAL A 71 -13.78 -39.53 5.00
CA VAL A 71 -12.89 -40.09 3.98
C VAL A 71 -11.55 -40.49 4.59
N LYS A 72 -10.97 -39.66 5.47
CA LYS A 72 -9.77 -40.05 6.22
C LYS A 72 -10.03 -41.20 7.18
N GLU A 73 -11.18 -41.23 7.84
CA GLU A 73 -11.60 -42.34 8.69
C GLU A 73 -11.85 -43.63 7.88
N ALA A 74 -12.45 -43.55 6.70
CA ALA A 74 -12.66 -44.68 5.80
C ALA A 74 -11.34 -45.20 5.22
N LEU A 75 -10.41 -44.31 4.84
CA LEU A 75 -9.06 -44.68 4.42
C LEU A 75 -8.27 -45.33 5.55
N ASN A 76 -8.35 -44.79 6.77
CA ASN A 76 -7.78 -45.43 7.97
C ASN A 76 -8.48 -46.76 8.28
N THR A 77 -9.79 -46.87 8.10
CA THR A 77 -10.57 -48.11 8.33
C THR A 77 -10.26 -49.18 7.27
N VAL A 78 -10.04 -48.80 6.02
CA VAL A 78 -9.61 -49.69 4.93
C VAL A 78 -8.16 -50.14 5.14
N GLN A 79 -7.27 -49.25 5.60
CA GLN A 79 -5.93 -49.63 6.08
C GLN A 79 -6.00 -50.57 7.29
N ASN A 80 -6.97 -50.38 8.20
CA ASN A 80 -7.21 -51.23 9.36
C ASN A 80 -8.06 -52.48 9.04
N LEU A 81 -8.65 -52.60 7.84
CA LEU A 81 -9.42 -53.79 7.41
C LEU A 81 -8.50 -54.91 6.91
N ASP A 82 -7.21 -54.63 6.65
CA ASP A 82 -6.18 -55.67 6.59
C ASP A 82 -5.87 -56.27 7.98
N ALA A 83 -6.40 -55.67 9.05
CA ALA A 83 -6.43 -56.23 10.41
C ALA A 83 -7.74 -56.96 10.75
N LYS A 84 -8.60 -57.27 9.77
CA LYS A 84 -9.87 -58.03 9.95
C LYS A 84 -9.69 -59.48 10.46
N LYS A 85 -8.46 -59.91 10.78
CA LYS A 85 -8.18 -61.25 11.30
C LYS A 85 -7.91 -61.33 12.81
N LEU A 86 -7.77 -60.24 13.55
CA LEU A 86 -7.45 -60.33 14.99
C LEU A 86 -8.24 -59.24 15.76
N VAL A 87 -9.44 -59.54 16.30
CA VAL A 87 -9.73 -60.16 17.62
C VAL A 87 -10.08 -59.07 18.66
N ASP A 88 -11.30 -59.18 19.21
CA ASP A 88 -11.83 -58.72 20.51
C ASP A 88 -12.19 -57.24 20.80
N ALA A 89 -13.51 -56.98 20.78
CA ALA A 89 -14.20 -55.69 20.87
C ALA A 89 -14.27 -55.04 22.27
N GLY A 90 -13.33 -55.31 23.18
CA GLY A 90 -13.30 -54.72 24.53
C GLY A 90 -12.20 -53.69 24.77
N GLU A 91 -11.07 -53.80 24.05
CA GLU A 91 -9.89 -52.94 24.23
C GLU A 91 -9.75 -51.86 23.15
N VAL A 92 -10.40 -52.05 21.99
CA VAL A 92 -10.25 -51.18 20.83
C VAL A 92 -10.71 -49.74 21.08
N ASP A 93 -11.77 -49.51 21.84
CA ASP A 93 -12.24 -48.15 22.12
C ASP A 93 -11.36 -47.43 23.15
N LYS A 94 -10.73 -48.17 24.08
CA LYS A 94 -9.68 -47.62 24.96
C LYS A 94 -8.42 -47.29 24.17
N VAL A 95 -8.00 -48.17 23.27
CA VAL A 95 -6.85 -47.96 22.39
C VAL A 95 -7.09 -46.77 21.45
N LYS A 96 -8.30 -46.60 20.90
CA LYS A 96 -8.66 -45.40 20.11
C LYS A 96 -8.63 -44.12 20.93
N ALA A 97 -9.10 -44.14 22.18
CA ALA A 97 -9.06 -42.99 23.07
C ALA A 97 -7.61 -42.62 23.42
N GLU A 98 -6.78 -43.60 23.78
CA GLU A 98 -5.35 -43.40 24.05
C GLU A 98 -4.57 -42.93 22.82
N ILE A 99 -4.86 -43.47 21.63
CA ILE A 99 -4.26 -43.03 20.37
C ILE A 99 -4.68 -41.60 20.03
N THR A 100 -5.95 -41.24 20.23
CA THR A 100 -6.44 -39.87 20.00
C THR A 100 -5.78 -38.89 20.95
N ASP A 101 -5.61 -39.27 22.22
CA ASP A 101 -4.96 -38.46 23.24
C ASP A 101 -3.44 -38.32 22.98
N ALA A 102 -2.80 -39.40 22.51
CA ALA A 102 -1.41 -39.39 22.08
C ALA A 102 -1.20 -38.54 20.80
N LEU A 103 -2.11 -38.59 19.83
CA LEU A 103 -2.06 -37.75 18.64
C LEU A 103 -2.22 -36.27 18.99
N LYS A 104 -3.19 -35.92 19.84
CA LYS A 104 -3.33 -34.53 20.32
C LYS A 104 -2.06 -34.08 21.02
N LYS A 105 -1.54 -34.86 21.97
CA LYS A 105 -0.29 -34.53 22.67
C LYS A 105 0.92 -34.40 21.75
N THR A 106 0.97 -35.15 20.64
CA THR A 106 2.11 -35.13 19.72
C THR A 106 2.00 -34.01 18.69
N TYR A 107 0.82 -33.81 18.11
CA TYR A 107 0.63 -32.94 16.95
C TYR A 107 0.07 -31.57 17.29
N GLU A 108 -0.74 -31.43 18.33
CA GLU A 108 -1.27 -30.11 18.74
C GLU A 108 -0.15 -29.12 19.09
N PRO A 109 0.91 -29.47 19.84
CA PRO A 109 2.04 -28.56 20.04
C PRO A 109 2.80 -28.29 18.74
N GLN A 110 2.96 -29.26 17.84
CA GLN A 110 3.64 -29.04 16.55
C GLN A 110 2.84 -28.11 15.63
N ILE A 111 1.51 -28.26 15.59
CA ILE A 111 0.62 -27.39 14.82
C ILE A 111 0.62 -25.99 15.41
N GLN A 112 0.56 -25.85 16.74
CA GLN A 112 0.65 -24.55 17.41
C GLN A 112 2.01 -23.90 17.17
N GLN A 113 3.09 -24.67 17.24
CA GLN A 113 4.45 -24.19 16.97
C GLN A 113 4.59 -23.74 15.52
N LEU A 114 4.22 -24.56 14.55
CA LEU A 114 4.27 -24.21 13.12
C LEU A 114 3.38 -23.02 12.77
N THR A 115 2.21 -22.92 13.41
CA THR A 115 1.31 -21.76 13.23
C THR A 115 1.97 -20.50 13.76
N THR A 116 2.56 -20.56 14.97
CA THR A 116 3.28 -19.45 15.59
C THR A 116 4.50 -19.04 14.76
N GLU A 117 5.29 -19.99 14.28
CA GLU A 117 6.45 -19.74 13.42
C GLU A 117 6.02 -19.12 12.09
N ARG A 118 4.96 -19.64 11.45
CA ARG A 118 4.40 -19.08 10.22
C ARG A 118 3.93 -17.65 10.43
N ASP A 119 3.17 -17.38 11.49
CA ASP A 119 2.66 -16.04 11.79
C ASP A 119 3.81 -15.06 12.10
N ALA A 120 4.85 -15.52 12.82
CA ALA A 120 6.05 -14.73 13.08
C ALA A 120 6.82 -14.40 11.80
N VAL A 121 7.07 -15.39 10.93
CA VAL A 121 7.74 -15.20 9.63
C VAL A 121 6.92 -14.29 8.73
N GLN A 122 5.59 -14.43 8.73
CA GLN A 122 4.71 -13.59 7.95
C GLN A 122 4.75 -12.13 8.43
N GLN A 123 4.79 -11.89 9.75
CA GLN A 123 4.98 -10.55 10.31
C GLN A 123 6.36 -9.97 10.00
N GLN A 124 7.41 -10.78 10.05
CA GLN A 124 8.77 -10.35 9.68
C GLN A 124 8.84 -9.96 8.20
N LEU A 125 8.28 -10.79 7.31
CA LEU A 125 8.23 -10.51 5.88
C LEU A 125 7.40 -9.25 5.58
N HIS A 126 6.28 -9.08 6.27
CA HIS A 126 5.46 -7.88 6.19
C HIS A 126 6.24 -6.64 6.61
N SER A 127 6.92 -6.71 7.75
CA SER A 127 7.76 -5.62 8.26
C SER A 127 8.92 -5.29 7.32
N GLU A 128 9.60 -6.29 6.76
CA GLU A 128 10.74 -6.11 5.86
C GLU A 128 10.33 -5.57 4.49
N LEU A 129 9.36 -6.20 3.83
CA LEU A 129 8.96 -5.81 2.47
C LEU A 129 8.27 -4.45 2.45
N ILE A 130 7.37 -4.20 3.41
CA ILE A 130 6.61 -2.96 3.45
C ILE A 130 7.43 -1.86 4.12
N GLY A 131 8.07 -2.14 5.26
CA GLY A 131 8.95 -1.19 5.93
C GLY A 131 10.13 -0.78 5.05
N GLY A 132 10.75 -1.75 4.36
CA GLY A 132 11.75 -1.49 3.33
C GLY A 132 11.19 -0.64 2.19
N GLY A 133 9.93 -0.84 1.79
CA GLY A 133 9.20 0.02 0.85
C GLY A 133 9.14 1.48 1.31
N PHE A 134 8.72 1.73 2.55
CA PHE A 134 8.68 3.08 3.14
C PHE A 134 10.08 3.71 3.21
N ALA A 135 11.08 2.97 3.68
CA ALA A 135 12.45 3.49 3.84
C ALA A 135 13.09 3.97 2.52
N ARG A 136 12.74 3.32 1.40
CA ARG A 136 13.33 3.60 0.07
C ARG A 136 12.39 4.31 -0.92
N SER A 137 11.23 4.76 -0.44
CA SER A 137 10.25 5.49 -1.24
C SER A 137 10.80 6.85 -1.67
N LYS A 138 10.83 7.13 -2.97
CA LYS A 138 11.21 8.46 -3.49
C LYS A 138 10.12 9.47 -3.22
N PHE A 139 8.86 9.04 -3.32
CA PHE A 139 7.72 9.89 -2.99
C PHE A 139 7.82 10.47 -1.58
N ILE A 140 8.20 9.65 -0.58
CA ILE A 140 8.41 10.13 0.80
C ILE A 140 9.59 11.10 0.86
N GLN A 141 10.73 10.73 0.29
CA GLN A 141 11.93 11.57 0.31
C GLN A 141 11.69 12.96 -0.27
N ASP A 142 10.93 13.05 -1.36
CA ASP A 142 10.74 14.28 -2.11
C ASP A 142 9.55 15.10 -1.60
N ASN A 143 8.42 14.46 -1.27
CA ASN A 143 7.14 15.15 -1.07
C ASN A 143 6.62 15.16 0.37
N ILE A 144 7.18 14.36 1.29
CA ILE A 144 6.65 14.24 2.65
C ILE A 144 7.51 15.03 3.65
N ALA A 145 6.85 15.82 4.50
CA ALA A 145 7.49 16.66 5.53
C ALA A 145 7.64 15.96 6.88
N VAL A 146 6.85 14.92 7.14
CA VAL A 146 6.84 14.19 8.41
C VAL A 146 7.76 12.97 8.38
N PRO A 147 8.23 12.50 9.54
CA PRO A 147 9.04 11.29 9.65
C PRO A 147 8.42 10.04 9.01
N VAL A 148 9.29 9.16 8.49
CA VAL A 148 8.89 7.95 7.74
C VAL A 148 8.10 6.96 8.60
N ASP A 149 8.46 6.83 9.87
CA ASP A 149 7.77 5.98 10.85
C ASP A 149 6.31 6.40 11.07
N MET A 150 6.03 7.71 11.09
CA MET A 150 4.66 8.24 11.18
C MET A 150 3.84 7.90 9.93
N ILE A 151 4.45 8.00 8.75
CA ILE A 151 3.81 7.62 7.48
C ILE A 151 3.53 6.12 7.44
N GLN A 152 4.51 5.31 7.82
CA GLN A 152 4.36 3.86 7.90
C GLN A 152 3.26 3.46 8.91
N ALA A 153 3.19 4.09 10.08
CA ALA A 153 2.14 3.83 11.06
C ALA A 153 0.74 4.19 10.52
N THR A 154 0.64 5.26 9.75
CA THR A 154 -0.64 5.76 9.22
C THR A 154 -1.13 4.95 8.03
N PHE A 155 -0.24 4.68 7.06
CA PHE A 155 -0.57 4.11 5.76
C PHE A 155 -0.11 2.66 5.58
N GLY A 156 0.77 2.14 6.45
CA GLY A 156 1.31 0.78 6.32
C GLY A 156 0.27 -0.33 6.34
N LYS A 157 -0.84 -0.13 7.06
CA LYS A 157 -2.00 -1.05 7.09
C LYS A 157 -2.68 -1.23 5.72
N ASN A 158 -2.51 -0.27 4.82
CA ASN A 158 -3.04 -0.32 3.47
C ASN A 158 -2.16 -1.15 2.53
N PHE A 159 -0.97 -1.59 2.97
CA PHE A 159 -0.09 -2.46 2.18
C PHE A 159 -0.18 -3.90 2.67
N LYS A 160 -0.34 -4.82 1.72
CA LYS A 160 -0.44 -6.26 1.94
C LYS A 160 0.53 -6.99 1.03
N ILE A 161 0.89 -8.21 1.41
CA ILE A 161 1.66 -9.10 0.55
C ILE A 161 0.68 -10.09 -0.09
N GLU A 162 0.56 -10.03 -1.41
CA GLU A 162 -0.19 -11.00 -2.20
C GLU A 162 0.75 -11.62 -3.23
N GLU A 163 0.79 -12.95 -3.30
CA GLU A 163 1.65 -13.69 -4.23
C GLU A 163 3.14 -13.28 -4.17
N GLY A 164 3.61 -12.91 -2.97
CA GLY A 164 4.99 -12.46 -2.75
C GLY A 164 5.29 -11.03 -3.20
N LYS A 165 4.29 -10.26 -3.64
CA LYS A 165 4.42 -8.85 -4.03
C LYS A 165 3.66 -7.94 -3.08
N VAL A 166 4.18 -6.73 -2.88
CA VAL A 166 3.48 -5.70 -2.11
C VAL A 166 2.38 -5.09 -2.97
N VAL A 167 1.14 -5.18 -2.50
CA VAL A 167 -0.06 -4.62 -3.12
C VAL A 167 -0.72 -3.66 -2.13
N ALA A 168 -1.13 -2.50 -2.60
CA ALA A 168 -1.83 -1.52 -1.78
C ALA A 168 -3.35 -1.59 -1.96
N VAL A 169 -4.08 -1.36 -0.89
CA VAL A 169 -5.54 -1.27 -0.86
C VAL A 169 -6.00 0.11 -0.40
N GLY A 170 -6.99 0.67 -1.09
CA GLY A 170 -7.59 1.96 -0.77
C GLY A 170 -8.44 1.93 0.51
N ALA A 171 -9.00 3.09 0.87
CA ALA A 171 -9.90 3.22 2.04
C ALA A 171 -11.20 2.40 1.88
N ASP A 172 -11.57 2.08 0.65
CA ASP A 172 -12.69 1.21 0.25
C ASP A 172 -12.34 -0.29 0.30
N GLY A 173 -11.10 -0.64 0.63
CA GLY A 173 -10.59 -2.01 0.66
C GLY A 173 -10.28 -2.60 -0.72
N GLN A 174 -10.37 -1.81 -1.80
CA GLN A 174 -10.06 -2.26 -3.17
C GLN A 174 -8.58 -2.06 -3.49
N LYS A 175 -8.03 -2.88 -4.39
CA LYS A 175 -6.65 -2.71 -4.86
C LYS A 175 -6.48 -1.38 -5.56
N ILE A 176 -5.39 -0.68 -5.24
CA ILE A 176 -5.02 0.55 -5.94
C ILE A 176 -4.32 0.16 -7.24
N TYR A 177 -4.90 0.59 -8.36
CA TYR A 177 -4.34 0.36 -9.68
C TYR A 177 -3.54 1.58 -10.14
N SER A 178 -2.52 1.31 -10.95
CA SER A 178 -1.67 2.33 -11.54
C SER A 178 -2.47 3.19 -12.50
N ARG A 179 -2.33 4.51 -12.36
CA ARG A 179 -2.85 5.52 -13.29
C ARG A 179 -1.94 5.62 -14.52
N ALA A 180 -0.64 5.42 -14.32
CA ALA A 180 0.34 5.41 -15.41
C ALA A 180 0.34 4.08 -16.21
N ARG A 181 -0.04 2.97 -15.58
CA ARG A 181 -0.10 1.63 -16.17
C ARG A 181 -1.51 1.04 -15.99
N PRO A 182 -2.48 1.44 -16.84
CA PRO A 182 -3.87 1.00 -16.70
C PRO A 182 -3.98 -0.52 -16.67
N GLY A 183 -4.58 -1.06 -15.61
CA GLY A 183 -4.77 -2.50 -15.42
C GLY A 183 -3.65 -3.19 -14.61
N GLU A 184 -2.58 -2.50 -14.24
CA GLU A 184 -1.60 -3.01 -13.28
C GLU A 184 -1.88 -2.47 -11.89
N VAL A 185 -1.54 -3.23 -10.85
CA VAL A 185 -1.53 -2.66 -9.49
C VAL A 185 -0.50 -1.53 -9.44
N ALA A 186 -0.83 -0.46 -8.71
CA ALA A 186 0.08 0.64 -8.50
C ALA A 186 1.37 0.12 -7.84
N ASP A 187 2.51 0.67 -8.26
CA ASP A 187 3.74 0.44 -7.52
C ASP A 187 3.68 1.12 -6.14
N PHE A 188 4.65 0.85 -5.29
CA PHE A 188 4.63 1.32 -3.90
C PHE A 188 4.48 2.83 -3.79
N ASP A 189 5.21 3.60 -4.59
CA ASP A 189 5.21 5.07 -4.53
C ASP A 189 3.91 5.64 -5.08
N GLU A 190 3.42 5.14 -6.22
CA GLU A 190 2.14 5.57 -6.80
C GLU A 190 0.94 5.23 -5.91
N ALA A 191 1.00 4.06 -5.27
CA ALA A 191 0.00 3.66 -4.29
C ALA A 191 0.02 4.57 -3.06
N LEU A 192 1.20 4.87 -2.52
CA LEU A 192 1.36 5.75 -1.38
C LEU A 192 0.92 7.17 -1.70
N GLU A 193 1.24 7.69 -2.89
CA GLU A 193 0.77 8.98 -3.38
C GLU A 193 -0.77 9.02 -3.43
N THR A 194 -1.39 7.95 -3.92
CA THR A 194 -2.86 7.84 -3.98
C THR A 194 -3.47 7.84 -2.58
N LEU A 195 -2.89 7.08 -1.64
CA LEU A 195 -3.35 7.02 -0.25
C LEU A 195 -3.20 8.35 0.49
N VAL A 196 -2.05 9.01 0.33
CA VAL A 196 -1.80 10.35 0.90
C VAL A 196 -2.72 11.38 0.26
N GLY A 197 -2.94 11.31 -1.06
CA GLY A 197 -3.82 12.21 -1.80
C GLY A 197 -5.28 12.17 -1.32
N GLY A 198 -5.74 11.02 -0.85
CA GLY A 198 -7.07 10.81 -0.24
C GLY A 198 -7.14 11.06 1.27
N TYR A 199 -6.02 11.42 1.92
CA TYR A 199 -6.00 11.68 3.35
C TYR A 199 -6.50 13.09 3.68
N GLN A 200 -7.43 13.19 4.64
CA GLN A 200 -8.09 14.45 5.00
C GLN A 200 -7.14 15.54 5.48
N HIS A 201 -6.01 15.17 6.08
CA HIS A 201 -5.01 16.11 6.58
C HIS A 201 -3.71 16.07 5.76
N LYS A 202 -3.79 15.70 4.48
CA LYS A 202 -2.61 15.56 3.60
C LYS A 202 -1.71 16.79 3.58
N ASP A 203 -2.27 18.00 3.62
CA ASP A 203 -1.51 19.25 3.56
C ASP A 203 -0.61 19.44 4.79
N SER A 204 -0.91 18.77 5.90
CA SER A 204 -0.08 18.79 7.11
C SER A 204 1.10 17.81 7.05
N ILE A 205 1.06 16.81 6.16
CA ILE A 205 2.11 15.79 6.02
C ILE A 205 2.93 15.96 4.75
N LEU A 206 2.39 16.64 3.73
CA LEU A 206 3.12 17.00 2.53
C LEU A 206 4.05 18.17 2.82
N LYS A 207 5.21 18.21 2.16
CA LYS A 207 6.03 19.42 2.12
C LYS A 207 5.17 20.49 1.47
N GLY A 208 4.95 21.59 2.19
CA GLY A 208 4.32 22.78 1.63
C GLY A 208 5.01 23.07 0.29
N GLY A 209 4.21 23.09 -0.77
CA GLY A 209 4.72 23.10 -2.14
C GLY A 209 5.83 24.12 -2.30
N GLN A 210 6.78 23.85 -3.20
CA GLN A 210 7.84 24.76 -3.60
C GLN A 210 7.26 25.96 -4.38
N GLY A 211 6.30 26.64 -3.79
CA GLY A 211 5.84 27.98 -4.10
C GLY A 211 6.45 28.90 -3.06
N SER A 212 7.29 29.81 -3.53
CA SER A 212 7.79 30.98 -2.82
C SER A 212 6.81 31.47 -1.74
N GLY A 213 7.16 31.34 -0.46
CA GLY A 213 6.26 31.66 0.64
C GLY A 213 6.95 31.74 2.00
N GLY A 214 7.46 32.92 2.32
CA GLY A 214 7.61 33.43 3.70
C GLY A 214 8.59 32.70 4.61
N GLY A 215 9.82 33.22 4.71
CA GLY A 215 10.78 32.81 5.73
C GLY A 215 10.20 32.89 7.14
N PHE A 216 10.13 31.74 7.81
CA PHE A 216 9.79 31.66 9.22
C PHE A 216 11.07 31.91 10.03
N GLN A 217 11.37 33.17 10.30
CA GLN A 217 12.43 33.56 11.22
C GLN A 217 11.80 33.65 12.63
N GLY A 218 12.34 32.84 13.53
CA GLY A 218 11.81 32.58 14.86
C GLY A 218 11.48 33.84 15.64
N SER A 219 10.28 33.85 16.21
CA SER A 219 9.78 34.80 17.19
C SER A 219 10.55 34.67 18.50
N GLY A 220 11.67 35.40 18.60
CA GLY A 220 12.26 35.81 19.86
C GLY A 220 11.44 36.94 20.48
N GLN A 221 10.85 36.64 21.63
CA GLN A 221 10.21 37.57 22.57
C GLN A 221 11.06 38.84 22.81
N GLY A 222 10.54 40.04 22.50
CA GLY A 222 11.17 41.31 22.88
C GLY A 222 10.50 42.52 22.23
N GLY A 223 9.99 43.43 23.05
CA GLY A 223 9.12 44.53 22.64
C GLY A 223 9.72 45.54 21.65
N GLY A 224 8.90 45.93 20.67
CA GLY A 224 8.62 47.34 20.41
C GLY A 224 9.68 48.22 19.74
N ALA A 225 10.67 47.70 19.02
CA ALA A 225 11.56 48.51 18.19
C ALA A 225 11.50 48.08 16.71
N LYS A 226 11.17 49.01 15.81
CA LYS A 226 11.21 48.78 14.35
C LYS A 226 12.69 48.70 13.93
N THR A 227 13.18 47.52 13.58
CA THR A 227 14.53 47.38 13.02
C THR A 227 14.50 47.46 11.49
N MET A 228 15.52 48.07 10.88
CA MET A 228 15.70 48.09 9.40
C MET A 228 17.16 47.90 9.03
N SER A 229 17.45 47.35 7.86
CA SER A 229 18.86 47.16 7.46
C SER A 229 19.56 48.49 7.16
N ARG A 230 20.89 48.53 7.27
CA ARG A 230 21.66 49.74 6.91
C ARG A 230 21.38 50.24 5.48
N GLN A 231 21.21 49.31 4.53
CA GLN A 231 20.86 49.66 3.15
C GLN A 231 19.47 50.31 3.04
N GLN A 232 18.50 49.86 3.83
CA GLN A 232 17.17 50.45 3.87
C GLN A 232 17.20 51.85 4.50
N PHE A 233 17.99 52.05 5.55
CA PHE A 233 18.18 53.36 6.17
C PHE A 233 18.83 54.36 5.20
N ASP A 234 19.85 53.92 4.45
CA ASP A 234 20.53 54.78 3.48
C ASP A 234 19.65 55.12 2.26
N ALA A 235 18.64 54.29 1.96
CA ALA A 235 17.66 54.58 0.93
C ALA A 235 16.58 55.61 1.36
N LEU A 236 16.47 55.93 2.66
CA LEU A 236 15.52 56.94 3.14
C LEU A 236 15.99 58.36 2.79
N ASP A 237 15.02 59.21 2.49
CA ASP A 237 15.23 60.65 2.37
C ASP A 237 15.57 61.27 3.74
N PRO A 238 16.14 62.49 3.79
CA PRO A 238 16.53 63.11 5.05
C PRO A 238 15.40 63.22 6.09
N VAL A 239 14.15 63.38 5.63
CA VAL A 239 12.97 63.41 6.50
C VAL A 239 12.67 62.02 7.06
N GLY A 240 12.66 60.98 6.23
CA GLY A 240 12.46 59.60 6.65
C GLY A 240 13.51 59.09 7.63
N ARG A 241 14.78 59.45 7.44
CA ARG A 241 15.86 59.12 8.40
C ARG A 241 15.61 59.73 9.78
N SER A 242 15.16 60.98 9.81
CA SER A 242 14.87 61.69 11.07
C SER A 242 13.64 61.11 11.79
N GLN A 243 12.63 60.67 11.04
CA GLN A 243 11.44 60.00 11.60
C GLN A 243 11.80 58.63 12.17
N PHE A 244 12.59 57.84 11.43
CA PHE A 244 13.03 56.52 11.89
C PHE A 244 13.84 56.61 13.21
N ALA A 245 14.74 57.59 13.33
CA ALA A 245 15.47 57.82 14.55
C ALA A 245 14.57 58.28 15.72
N ARG A 246 13.55 59.12 15.45
CA ARG A 246 12.58 59.57 16.46
C ARG A 246 11.67 58.45 16.96
N GLU A 247 11.35 57.49 16.10
CA GLU A 247 10.53 56.32 16.44
C GLU A 247 11.33 55.22 17.16
N GLY A 248 12.60 55.47 17.51
CA GLY A 248 13.45 54.51 18.24
C GLY A 248 13.90 53.33 17.38
N GLY A 249 13.98 53.52 16.06
CA GLY A 249 14.37 52.47 15.14
C GLY A 249 15.84 52.03 15.31
N GLN A 250 16.10 50.73 15.19
CA GLN A 250 17.46 50.18 15.24
C GLN A 250 17.91 49.71 13.87
N ILE A 251 19.17 49.99 13.51
CA ILE A 251 19.75 49.55 12.25
C ILE A 251 20.40 48.17 12.45
N GLN A 252 20.01 47.18 11.65
CA GLN A 252 20.57 45.82 11.65
C GLN A 252 21.54 45.59 10.48
#